data_AF-A0A2A3E271-F1
#
_entry.id   AF-A0A2A3E271-F1
#
_cell.length_a   1.000
_cell.length_b   1.000
_cell.length_c   1.000
_cell.angle_alpha   90.00
_cell.angle_beta   90.00
_cell.angle_gamma   90.00
#
_symmetry.space_group_name_H-M   'P 1'
#
loop_
_entity.id
_entity.type
_entity.pdbx_description
1 polymer ?
#
loop_
_entity_poly.entity_id
_entity_poly.type
_entity_poly.pdbx_seq_one_letter_code
_entity_poly.pdbx_strand_id
1 'polypeptide(L)'
;MLLQQWYSYQKQPDDDVTTHIVKLENLAHRLQTLSEKIPNQMIITKILITLPPSFKYFISAWESTQPNERTYQSYLTHKSYFKAHH
;
A
#
# COMPACT_ATOMS: atom_id res chain seq x y z
N MET A 1 -3.96 -18.88 7.05
CA MET A 1 -3.38 -17.86 7.95
C MET A 1 -3.38 -16.50 7.27
N LEU A 2 -3.52 -15.39 8.01
CA LEU A 2 -3.52 -14.03 7.41
C LEU A 2 -2.18 -13.71 6.73
N LEU A 3 -1.06 -14.22 7.26
CA LEU A 3 0.25 -14.10 6.64
C LEU A 3 0.33 -14.79 5.27
N GLN A 4 -0.30 -15.95 5.13
CA GLN A 4 -0.39 -16.65 3.85
C GLN A 4 -1.23 -15.86 2.85
N GLN A 5 -2.37 -15.31 3.29
CA GLN A 5 -3.20 -14.42 2.47
C GLN A 5 -2.42 -13.19 2.03
N TRP A 6 -1.58 -12.61 2.91
CA TRP A 6 -0.69 -11.51 2.56
C TRP A 6 0.27 -11.87 1.45
N TYR A 7 0.97 -13.01 1.56
CA TYR A 7 1.93 -13.42 0.54
C TYR A 7 1.28 -13.76 -0.80
N SER A 8 0.12 -14.42 -0.80
CA SER A 8 -0.61 -14.80 -2.01
C SER A 8 -1.53 -13.70 -2.55
N TYR A 9 -1.65 -12.55 -1.88
CA TYR A 9 -2.57 -11.51 -2.30
C TYR A 9 -2.18 -10.95 -3.66
N GLN A 10 -3.11 -11.00 -4.59
CA GLN A 10 -3.03 -10.40 -5.91
C GLN A 10 -4.27 -9.57 -6.16
N LYS A 11 -4.10 -8.53 -6.97
CA LYS A 11 -5.20 -7.69 -7.41
C LYS A 11 -6.26 -8.54 -8.13
N GLN A 12 -7.52 -8.41 -7.71
CA GLN A 12 -8.62 -9.06 -8.43
C GLN A 12 -8.90 -8.31 -9.74
N PRO A 13 -9.29 -9.02 -10.82
CA PRO A 13 -9.58 -8.43 -12.12
C PRO A 13 -10.67 -7.35 -12.05
N ASP A 14 -11.69 -7.58 -11.23
CA ASP A 14 -12.87 -6.71 -11.10
C ASP A 14 -12.68 -5.54 -10.13
N ASP A 15 -11.63 -5.58 -9.31
CA ASP A 15 -11.37 -4.46 -8.42
C ASP A 15 -10.92 -3.24 -9.24
N ASP A 16 -11.25 -2.03 -8.81
CA ASP A 16 -10.46 -0.87 -9.22
C ASP A 16 -9.17 -0.80 -8.37
N VAL A 17 -8.29 0.15 -8.67
CA VAL A 17 -7.01 0.24 -7.95
C VAL A 17 -7.20 0.77 -6.53
N THR A 18 -8.18 1.65 -6.32
CA THR A 18 -8.51 2.18 -5.01
C THR A 18 -8.98 1.07 -4.07
N THR A 19 -9.83 0.18 -4.57
CA THR A 19 -10.36 -1.00 -3.90
C THR A 19 -9.24 -2.00 -3.60
N HIS A 20 -8.32 -2.21 -4.54
CA HIS A 20 -7.12 -3.03 -4.32
C HIS A 20 -6.26 -2.49 -3.17
N ILE A 21 -5.98 -1.18 -3.14
CA ILE A 21 -5.21 -0.54 -2.06
C ILE A 21 -5.93 -0.69 -0.72
N VAL A 22 -7.23 -0.41 -0.66
CA VAL A 22 -8.03 -0.53 0.58
C VAL A 22 -8.03 -1.97 1.10
N LYS A 23 -8.15 -2.97 0.23
CA LYS A 23 -8.08 -4.39 0.62
C LYS A 23 -6.69 -4.76 1.18
N LEU A 24 -5.61 -4.29 0.58
CA LEU A 24 -4.24 -4.48 1.09
C LEU A 24 -4.02 -3.81 2.45
N GLU A 25 -4.47 -2.57 2.61
CA GLU A 25 -4.37 -1.84 3.88
C GLU A 25 -5.16 -2.53 4.98
N ASN A 26 -6.37 -3.00 4.69
CA ASN A 26 -7.17 -3.77 5.64
C ASN A 26 -6.49 -5.07 6.04
N LEU A 27 -5.86 -5.77 5.10
CA LEU A 27 -5.11 -7.00 5.39
C LEU A 27 -3.86 -6.70 6.26
N ALA A 28 -3.14 -5.63 5.94
CA ALA A 28 -2.01 -5.14 6.72
C ALA A 28 -2.42 -4.73 8.14
N HIS A 29 -3.51 -3.97 8.32
CA HIS A 29 -4.03 -3.60 9.63
C HIS A 29 -4.41 -4.80 10.48
N ARG A 30 -5.05 -5.82 9.87
CA ARG A 30 -5.37 -7.08 10.55
C ARG A 30 -4.12 -7.82 11.01
N LEU A 31 -3.06 -7.85 10.20
CA LEU A 31 -1.77 -8.46 10.55
C LEU A 31 -1.08 -7.73 11.69
N GLN A 32 -1.06 -6.40 11.67
CA GLN A 32 -0.53 -5.59 12.76
C GLN A 32 -1.30 -5.80 14.07
N THR A 33 -2.63 -5.87 13.99
CA THR A 33 -3.50 -6.10 15.16
C THR A 33 -3.23 -7.46 15.82
N LEU A 34 -2.82 -8.45 15.03
CA LEU A 34 -2.48 -9.78 15.52
C LEU A 34 -1.05 -9.90 16.06
N SER A 35 -0.34 -8.76 16.21
CA SER A 35 1.02 -8.69 16.73
C SER A 35 2.05 -9.46 15.89
N GLU A 36 1.70 -9.85 14.66
CA GLU A 36 2.64 -10.34 13.67
C GLU A 36 3.46 -9.14 13.19
N LYS A 37 4.76 -9.17 13.49
CA LYS A 37 5.78 -8.12 13.29
C LYS A 37 6.02 -7.78 11.81
N ILE A 38 4.99 -7.46 11.03
CA ILE A 38 5.18 -6.98 9.67
C ILE A 38 5.56 -5.49 9.76
N PRO A 39 6.78 -5.11 9.34
CA PRO A 39 7.18 -3.71 9.36
C PRO A 39 6.29 -2.89 8.42
N ASN A 40 5.94 -1.67 8.82
CA ASN A 40 5.20 -0.72 7.96
C ASN A 40 5.84 -0.57 6.58
N GLN A 41 7.17 -0.63 6.52
CA GLN A 41 7.93 -0.56 5.28
C GLN A 41 7.63 -1.74 4.34
N MET A 42 7.45 -2.96 4.88
CA MET A 42 7.08 -4.13 4.07
C MET A 42 5.67 -3.98 3.50
N ILE A 43 4.76 -3.36 4.24
CA ILE A 43 3.40 -3.05 3.79
C ILE A 43 3.42 -2.07 2.63
N ILE A 44 4.14 -0.96 2.78
CA ILE A 44 4.27 0.07 1.74
C ILE A 44 4.90 -0.54 0.48
N THR A 45 6.00 -1.28 0.61
CA THR A 45 6.65 -1.96 -0.52
C THR A 45 5.70 -2.91 -1.23
N LYS A 46 4.94 -3.74 -0.50
CA LYS A 46 3.96 -4.66 -1.06
C LYS A 46 2.89 -3.91 -1.86
N ILE A 47 2.40 -2.78 -1.35
CA ILE A 47 1.41 -1.97 -2.06
C ILE A 47 2.02 -1.45 -3.36
N LEU A 48 3.20 -0.83 -3.30
CA LEU A 48 3.85 -0.23 -4.48
C LEU A 48 4.13 -1.25 -5.60
N ILE A 49 4.62 -2.45 -5.27
CA ILE A 49 4.91 -3.48 -6.29
C ILE A 49 3.64 -4.13 -6.88
N THR A 50 2.49 -4.01 -6.21
CA THR A 50 1.21 -4.56 -6.69
C THR A 50 0.33 -3.51 -7.37
N LEU A 51 0.76 -2.23 -7.38
CA LEU A 51 0.05 -1.17 -8.09
C LEU A 51 0.23 -1.35 -9.60
N PRO A 52 -0.85 -1.19 -10.38
CA PRO A 52 -0.76 -1.21 -11.83
C PRO A 52 -0.01 0.03 -12.37
N PRO A 53 0.50 -0.03 -13.61
CA PRO A 53 1.25 1.07 -14.24
C PRO A 53 0.47 2.39 -14.35
N SER A 54 -0.86 2.36 -14.27
CA SER A 54 -1.70 3.56 -14.22
C SER A 54 -1.42 4.45 -13.01
N PHE A 55 -0.83 3.90 -11.95
CA PHE A 55 -0.42 4.63 -10.74
C PHE A 55 1.04 5.06 -10.74
N LYS A 56 1.70 5.06 -11.92
CA LYS A 56 3.10 5.49 -12.06
C LYS A 56 3.38 6.84 -11.41
N TYR A 57 2.46 7.81 -11.50
CA TYR A 57 2.64 9.13 -10.90
C TYR A 57 2.68 9.09 -9.38
N PHE A 58 1.86 8.23 -8.77
CA PHE A 58 1.89 7.99 -7.33
C PHE A 58 3.21 7.32 -6.91
N ILE A 59 3.66 6.31 -7.66
CA ILE A 59 4.93 5.63 -7.42
C ILE A 59 6.09 6.61 -7.54
N SER A 60 6.14 7.42 -8.60
CA SER A 60 7.17 8.45 -8.80
C SER A 60 7.17 9.52 -7.71
N ALA A 61 6.01 9.97 -7.23
CA ALA A 61 5.91 10.92 -6.12
C ALA A 61 6.45 10.30 -4.80
N TRP A 62 6.11 9.04 -4.54
CA TRP A 62 6.64 8.30 -3.40
C TRP A 62 8.17 8.10 -3.49
N GLU A 63 8.69 7.74 -4.66
CA GLU A 63 10.12 7.59 -4.90
C GLU A 63 10.87 8.93 -4.84
N SER A 64 10.20 10.05 -5.11
CA SER A 64 10.78 11.39 -4.97
C SER A 64 10.83 11.86 -3.51
N THR A 65 10.11 11.21 -2.59
CA THR A 65 10.18 11.52 -1.15
C THR A 65 11.55 11.11 -0.60
N GLN A 66 12.16 11.97 0.22
CA GLN A 66 13.48 11.70 0.78
C GLN A 66 13.45 10.46 1.70
N PRO A 67 14.50 9.62 1.76
CA PRO A 67 14.48 8.36 2.52
C PRO A 67 14.14 8.52 4.02
N ASN A 68 14.58 9.61 4.64
CA ASN A 68 14.25 10.00 6.02
C ASN A 68 12.76 10.39 6.20
N GLU A 69 12.09 10.78 5.13
CA GLU A 69 10.67 11.19 5.10
C GLU A 69 9.74 10.06 4.62
N ARG A 70 10.30 8.95 4.09
CA ARG A 70 9.54 7.74 3.64
C ARG A 70 9.02 6.92 4.82
N THR A 71 8.18 7.56 5.62
CA THR A 71 7.47 6.98 6.75
C THR A 71 6.07 6.56 6.34
N TYR A 72 5.43 5.71 7.16
CA TYR A 72 4.02 5.35 6.98
C TYR A 72 3.11 6.57 6.95
N GLN A 73 3.41 7.59 7.74
CA GLN A 73 2.65 8.85 7.77
C GLN A 73 2.75 9.59 6.43
N SER A 74 3.95 9.69 5.85
CA SER A 74 4.14 10.34 4.55
C SER A 74 3.41 9.59 3.44
N TYR A 75 3.38 8.26 3.50
CA TYR A 75 2.63 7.43 2.55
C TYR A 75 1.12 7.76 2.60
N LEU A 76 0.55 7.86 3.81
CA LEU A 76 -0.86 8.22 3.99
C LEU A 76 -1.18 9.63 3.47
N THR A 77 -0.25 10.57 3.63
CA THR A 77 -0.37 11.92 3.07
C THR A 77 -0.44 11.88 1.55
N HIS A 78 0.53 11.25 0.89
CA HIS A 78 0.55 11.12 -0.58
C HIS A 78 -0.72 10.43 -1.12
N LYS A 79 -1.20 9.39 -0.43
CA LYS A 79 -2.45 8.70 -0.78
C LYS A 79 -3.65 9.63 -0.71
N SER A 80 -3.73 10.44 0.35
CA SER A 80 -4.84 11.38 0.57
C SER A 80 -4.88 12.46 -0.50
N TYR A 81 -3.71 12.98 -0.90
CA TYR A 81 -3.60 13.91 -2.03
C TYR A 81 -4.06 13.28 -3.34
N PHE A 82 -3.63 12.05 -3.63
CA PHE A 82 -4.01 11.36 -4.86
C PHE A 82 -5.52 11.10 -4.95
N LYS A 83 -6.16 10.69 -3.84
CA LYS A 83 -7.60 10.46 -3.76
C LYS A 83 -8.45 11.74 -3.86
N ALA A 84 -7.90 12.89 -3.52
CA ALA A 84 -8.61 14.17 -3.60
C ALA A 84 -8.67 14.75 -5.03
N HIS A 85 -7.83 14.24 -5.95
CA HIS A 85 -7.65 14.81 -7.30
C HIS A 85 -8.04 13.83 -8.43
N HIS A 86 -8.65 12.69 -8.11
CA HIS A 86 -9.14 11.66 -9.01
C HIS A 86 -10.47 11.09 -8.52
#